data_AF-A0A1S3XWE7-F1
#
_entry.id   AF-A0A1S3XWE7-F1
#
_cell.length_a   1.000
_cell.length_b   1.000
_cell.length_c   1.000
_cell.angle_alpha   90.00
_cell.angle_beta   90.00
_cell.angle_gamma   90.00
#
_symmetry.space_group_name_H-M   'P 1'
#
loop_
_entity.id
_entity.type
_entity.pdbx_description
1 polymer ?
#
loop_
_entity_poly.entity_id
_entity_poly.type
_entity_poly.pdbx_seq_one_letter_code
_entity_poly.pdbx_strand_id
1 'polypeptide(L)'
;MAVASFSLPLTYFPQRHKLPFSCCCSSSVKQSNSVPSNCIANKALQEIQNSGVIACLRTQNADLATRAARAALDGGISVLEIVVSTPDAFEVLRNLVHHYPTKTFGAGTVLQAKDAKDSIKSGAKFLMSPATVMDILVGVSERDALYIPGVMTPTEILSAFNAGAKIVKIWLGNTLVKAHQQLFYQMPYLTKRQ
;
A
#
# COMPACT_ATOMS: atom_id res chain seq x y z
N MET A 1 -0.52 -18.63 -2.06
CA MET A 1 0.23 -17.35 -2.01
C MET A 1 -0.16 -16.56 -3.24
N ALA A 2 -0.55 -15.30 -3.10
CA ALA A 2 -0.77 -14.41 -4.24
C ALA A 2 0.37 -13.39 -4.31
N VAL A 3 0.63 -12.81 -5.47
CA VAL A 3 1.64 -11.76 -5.62
C VAL A 3 0.97 -10.48 -6.10
N ALA A 4 1.24 -9.37 -5.41
CA ALA A 4 0.97 -8.05 -5.94
C ALA A 4 2.24 -7.51 -6.58
N SER A 5 2.17 -7.08 -7.84
CA SER A 5 3.31 -6.47 -8.52
C SER A 5 3.17 -4.96 -8.53
N PHE A 6 4.30 -4.29 -8.28
CA PHE A 6 4.41 -2.85 -8.38
C PHE A 6 4.61 -2.43 -9.84
N SER A 7 4.01 -1.32 -10.24
CA SER A 7 4.22 -0.71 -11.55
C SER A 7 4.53 0.78 -11.37
N LEU A 8 5.63 1.22 -11.96
CA LEU A 8 5.93 2.65 -12.07
C LEU A 8 5.08 3.29 -13.19
N PRO A 9 4.69 4.56 -13.05
CA PRO A 9 4.22 5.33 -14.18
C PRO A 9 5.31 5.41 -15.27
N LEU A 10 4.93 5.22 -16.53
CA LEU A 10 5.80 5.49 -17.67
C LEU A 10 6.08 7.00 -17.73
N THR A 11 7.34 7.42 -17.68
CA THR A 11 7.69 8.84 -17.72
C THR A 11 7.49 9.42 -19.13
N TYR A 12 6.37 10.10 -19.35
CA TYR A 12 6.23 11.09 -20.42
C TYR A 12 5.95 12.45 -19.75
N PHE A 13 6.90 13.37 -19.84
CA PHE A 13 6.84 14.68 -19.20
C PHE A 13 6.59 15.74 -20.30
N PRO A 14 5.34 16.05 -20.68
CA PRO A 14 5.09 17.27 -21.43
C PRO A 14 5.20 18.43 -20.43
N GLN A 15 6.02 19.44 -20.75
CA GLN A 15 6.12 20.63 -19.92
C GLN A 15 4.73 21.23 -19.69
N ARG A 16 4.39 21.50 -18.42
CA ARG A 16 3.17 22.21 -18.05
C ARG A 16 3.21 23.62 -18.66
N HIS A 17 2.60 23.80 -19.83
CA HIS A 17 2.17 25.12 -20.26
C HIS A 17 1.11 25.62 -19.28
N LYS A 18 1.37 26.76 -18.63
CA LYS A 18 0.40 27.47 -17.80
C LYS A 18 -0.79 27.87 -18.68
N LEU A 19 -1.95 27.26 -18.46
CA LEU A 19 -3.21 27.78 -18.99
C LEU A 19 -3.61 29.03 -18.17
N PRO A 20 -3.99 30.14 -18.81
CA PRO A 20 -4.37 31.36 -18.12
C PRO A 20 -5.87 31.30 -17.83
N PHE A 21 -6.27 30.72 -16.72
CA PHE A 21 -7.59 30.96 -16.15
C PHE A 21 -7.41 31.61 -14.78
N SER A 22 -7.52 32.93 -14.75
CA SER A 22 -7.60 33.70 -13.52
C SER A 22 -9.02 33.57 -12.95
N CYS A 23 -9.16 32.83 -11.85
CA CYS A 23 -10.35 32.90 -11.02
C CYS A 23 -9.91 33.42 -9.65
N CYS A 24 -10.25 34.68 -9.38
CA CYS A 24 -10.04 35.33 -8.09
C CYS A 24 -11.02 34.76 -7.06
N CYS A 25 -10.59 33.75 -6.32
CA CYS A 25 -11.16 33.42 -5.02
C CYS A 25 -10.01 33.20 -4.03
N SER A 26 -9.69 34.25 -3.29
CA SER A 26 -8.79 34.23 -2.14
C SER A 26 -9.43 33.40 -1.01
N SER A 27 -9.05 32.14 -0.91
CA SER A 27 -9.11 31.36 0.32
C SER A 27 -7.80 30.61 0.46
N SER A 28 -7.00 31.03 1.44
CA SER A 28 -5.72 30.43 1.78
C SER A 28 -5.88 28.95 2.11
N VAL A 29 -5.62 28.09 1.13
CA VAL A 29 -5.28 26.69 1.41
C VAL A 29 -3.94 26.72 2.13
N LYS A 30 -3.98 26.60 3.46
CA LYS A 30 -2.77 26.33 4.25
C LYS A 30 -2.12 25.08 3.68
N GLN A 31 -0.96 25.22 3.05
CA GLN A 31 -0.06 24.11 2.77
C GLN A 31 0.25 23.42 4.10
N SER A 32 -0.37 22.27 4.34
CA SER A 32 -0.15 21.50 5.55
C SER A 32 1.19 20.77 5.47
N ASN A 33 2.11 21.21 6.33
CA ASN A 33 3.30 20.52 6.85
C ASN A 33 3.86 19.37 6.00
N SER A 34 4.95 19.63 5.27
CA SER A 34 5.73 18.62 4.57
C SER A 34 6.14 17.47 5.51
N VAL A 35 5.63 16.26 5.26
CA VAL A 35 6.05 15.07 6.02
C VAL A 35 7.55 14.84 5.81
N PRO A 36 8.34 14.58 6.88
CA PRO A 36 9.77 14.33 6.73
C PRO A 36 10.02 13.18 5.76
N SER A 37 11.01 13.35 4.87
CA SER A 37 11.40 12.34 3.87
C SER A 37 11.69 10.95 4.46
N ASN A 38 12.02 10.88 5.76
CA ASN A 38 12.45 9.69 6.50
C ASN A 38 11.33 8.95 7.28
N CYS A 39 10.04 9.16 6.96
CA CYS A 39 8.94 8.47 7.65
C CYS A 39 8.82 6.97 7.28
N ILE A 40 8.18 6.16 8.14
CA ILE A 40 7.98 4.72 7.90
C ILE A 40 7.24 4.50 6.58
N ALA A 41 6.23 5.31 6.27
CA ALA A 41 5.46 5.15 5.05
C ALA A 41 6.31 5.30 3.78
N ASN A 42 7.22 6.29 3.72
CA ASN A 42 8.11 6.48 2.57
C ASN A 42 9.13 5.35 2.45
N LYS A 43 9.67 4.85 3.56
CA LYS A 43 10.58 3.69 3.57
C LYS A 43 9.89 2.44 3.05
N ALA A 44 8.69 2.13 3.56
CA ALA A 44 7.91 0.99 3.12
C ALA A 44 7.59 1.09 1.62
N LEU A 45 7.23 2.28 1.13
CA LEU A 45 7.00 2.52 -0.30
C LEU A 45 8.26 2.25 -1.13
N GLN A 46 9.43 2.71 -0.69
CA GLN A 46 10.71 2.44 -1.37
C GLN A 46 11.07 0.95 -1.35
N GLU A 47 10.89 0.26 -0.23
CA GLU A 47 11.12 -1.18 -0.10
C GLU A 47 10.20 -1.97 -1.05
N ILE A 48 8.92 -1.59 -1.15
CA ILE A 48 7.96 -2.15 -2.13
C ILE A 48 8.41 -1.90 -3.57
N GLN A 49 8.85 -0.68 -3.88
CA GLN A 49 9.34 -0.29 -5.21
C GLN A 49 10.57 -1.12 -5.61
N ASN A 50 11.54 -1.24 -4.71
CA ASN A 50 12.78 -1.97 -4.94
C ASN A 50 12.54 -3.48 -5.06
N SER A 51 11.61 -4.03 -4.28
CA SER A 51 11.21 -5.44 -4.37
C SER A 51 10.48 -5.74 -5.69
N GLY A 52 9.67 -4.80 -6.18
CA GLY A 52 8.81 -4.97 -7.35
C GLY A 52 7.61 -5.91 -7.12
N VAL A 53 7.64 -6.70 -6.04
CA VAL A 53 6.59 -7.65 -5.65
C VAL A 53 6.31 -7.61 -4.15
N ILE A 54 5.05 -7.87 -3.77
CA ILE A 54 4.61 -8.15 -2.42
C ILE A 54 4.00 -9.54 -2.39
N ALA A 55 4.53 -10.40 -1.53
CA ALA A 55 3.94 -11.70 -1.26
C ALA A 55 2.72 -11.58 -0.34
N CYS A 56 1.58 -12.11 -0.74
CA CYS A 56 0.36 -12.10 0.04
C CYS A 56 0.07 -13.50 0.61
N LEU A 57 0.11 -13.62 1.94
CA LEU A 57 -0.18 -14.87 2.65
C LEU A 57 -1.53 -14.80 3.36
N ARG A 58 -2.43 -15.69 2.94
CA ARG A 58 -3.68 -16.02 3.63
C ARG A 58 -3.74 -17.53 3.78
N THR A 59 -3.87 -18.00 5.01
CA THR A 59 -4.02 -19.42 5.33
C THR A 59 -5.08 -19.58 6.42
N GLN A 60 -5.51 -20.82 6.68
CA GLN A 60 -6.40 -21.14 7.80
C GLN A 60 -5.61 -21.65 9.02
N ASN A 61 -4.29 -21.44 9.05
CA ASN A 61 -3.40 -22.00 10.07
C ASN A 61 -2.14 -21.12 10.22
N ALA A 62 -1.84 -20.72 11.46
CA ALA A 62 -0.74 -19.83 11.81
C ALA A 62 0.66 -20.45 11.55
N ASP A 63 0.85 -21.73 11.86
CA ASP A 63 2.09 -22.45 11.58
C ASP A 63 2.37 -22.53 10.08
N LEU A 64 1.32 -22.79 9.29
CA LEU A 64 1.41 -22.79 7.84
C LEU A 64 1.74 -21.40 7.31
N ALA A 65 1.16 -20.34 7.88
CA ALA A 65 1.52 -18.96 7.51
C ALA A 65 2.99 -18.67 7.79
N THR A 66 3.49 -19.08 8.97
CA THR A 66 4.89 -18.90 9.37
C THR A 66 5.84 -19.69 8.46
N ARG A 67 5.55 -20.96 8.17
CA ARG A 67 6.36 -21.78 7.26
C ARG A 67 6.37 -21.21 5.83
N ALA A 68 5.21 -20.80 5.32
CA ALA A 68 5.10 -20.19 4.01
C ALA A 68 5.85 -18.86 3.92
N ALA A 69 5.80 -18.04 4.98
CA ALA A 69 6.55 -16.78 5.05
C ALA A 69 8.06 -17.05 5.03
N ARG A 70 8.55 -18.00 5.82
CA ARG A 70 9.97 -18.39 5.81
C ARG A 70 10.41 -18.88 4.42
N ALA A 71 9.65 -19.78 3.82
CA ALA A 71 9.94 -20.28 2.47
C ALA A 71 9.97 -19.15 1.42
N ALA A 72 9.06 -18.17 1.51
CA ALA A 72 9.07 -17.00 0.63
C ALA A 72 10.32 -16.13 0.83
N LEU A 73 10.72 -15.89 2.09
CA LEU A 73 11.92 -15.13 2.42
C LEU A 73 13.19 -15.83 1.93
N ASP A 74 13.28 -17.15 2.09
CA ASP A 74 14.38 -17.98 1.59
C ASP A 74 14.44 -17.96 0.05
N GLY A 75 13.28 -17.88 -0.59
CA GLY A 75 13.14 -17.68 -2.03
C GLY A 75 13.46 -16.26 -2.52
N GLY A 76 13.93 -15.36 -1.65
CA GLY A 76 14.38 -14.01 -2.00
C GLY A 76 13.32 -12.92 -1.91
N ILE A 77 12.08 -13.25 -1.50
CA ILE A 77 11.07 -12.22 -1.25
C ILE A 77 11.52 -11.34 -0.08
N SER A 78 11.41 -10.01 -0.25
CA SER A 78 11.79 -9.03 0.78
C SER A 78 10.60 -8.30 1.40
N VAL A 79 9.44 -8.32 0.72
CA VAL A 79 8.22 -7.64 1.16
C VAL A 79 7.04 -8.62 1.19
N LEU A 80 6.38 -8.74 2.34
CA LEU A 80 5.35 -9.74 2.57
C LEU A 80 4.19 -9.18 3.42
N GLU A 81 2.96 -9.53 3.08
CA GLU A 81 1.78 -9.27 3.90
C GLU A 81 1.21 -10.56 4.50
N ILE A 82 0.81 -10.47 5.78
CA ILE A 82 -0.03 -11.48 6.43
C ILE A 82 -1.45 -10.95 6.44
N VAL A 83 -2.39 -11.72 5.89
CA VAL A 83 -3.79 -11.32 5.88
C VAL A 83 -4.39 -11.46 7.28
N VAL A 84 -5.06 -10.40 7.76
CA VAL A 84 -5.65 -10.32 9.11
C VAL A 84 -6.62 -11.46 9.42
N SER A 85 -7.34 -11.98 8.42
CA SER A 85 -8.25 -13.14 8.59
C SER A 85 -7.53 -14.48 8.78
N THR A 86 -6.20 -14.52 8.75
CA THR A 86 -5.42 -15.71 9.10
C THR A 86 -5.46 -15.87 10.62
N PRO A 87 -5.72 -17.07 11.18
CA PRO A 87 -5.63 -17.30 12.62
C PRO A 87 -4.28 -16.82 13.15
N ASP A 88 -4.32 -16.10 14.28
CA ASP A 88 -3.15 -15.54 14.96
C ASP A 88 -2.24 -14.66 14.08
N ALA A 89 -2.80 -14.01 13.05
CA ALA A 89 -2.06 -13.18 12.09
C ALA A 89 -1.12 -12.17 12.75
N PHE A 90 -1.54 -11.53 13.85
CA PHE A 90 -0.74 -10.53 14.55
C PHE A 90 0.46 -11.14 15.30
N GLU A 91 0.31 -12.35 15.84
CA GLU A 91 1.41 -13.08 16.47
C GLU A 91 2.41 -13.55 15.42
N VAL A 92 1.91 -14.13 14.32
CA VAL A 92 2.73 -14.51 13.16
C VAL A 92 3.54 -13.31 12.66
N LEU A 93 2.87 -12.16 12.47
CA LEU A 93 3.51 -10.93 12.02
C LEU A 93 4.61 -10.48 13.00
N ARG A 94 4.32 -10.45 14.30
CA ARG A 94 5.28 -10.05 15.34
C ARG A 94 6.51 -10.95 15.35
N ASN A 95 6.30 -12.26 15.25
CA ASN A 95 7.38 -13.24 15.19
C ASN A 95 8.24 -13.05 13.95
N LEU A 96 7.63 -12.81 12.78
CA LEU A 96 8.36 -12.54 11.55
C LEU A 96 9.19 -11.25 11.63
N VAL A 97 8.61 -10.16 12.14
CA VAL A 97 9.32 -8.88 12.33
C VAL A 97 10.52 -9.06 13.26
N HIS A 98 10.35 -9.81 14.36
CA HIS A 98 11.43 -10.08 15.31
C HIS A 98 12.58 -10.89 14.69
N HIS A 99 12.28 -11.95 13.93
CA HIS A 99 13.30 -12.83 13.37
C HIS A 99 13.94 -12.27 12.09
N TYR A 100 13.27 -11.37 11.39
CA TYR A 100 13.71 -10.82 10.10
C TYR A 100 13.63 -9.28 10.08
N PRO A 101 14.38 -8.58 10.95
CA PRO A 101 14.24 -7.12 11.12
C PRO A 101 14.61 -6.30 9.87
N THR A 102 15.38 -6.88 8.94
CA THR A 102 15.76 -6.25 7.67
C THR A 102 14.72 -6.38 6.58
N LYS A 103 13.65 -7.16 6.79
CA LYS A 103 12.57 -7.38 5.82
C LYS A 103 11.40 -6.43 6.08
N THR A 104 10.48 -6.38 5.13
CA THR A 104 9.31 -5.50 5.21
C THR A 104 8.05 -6.32 5.32
N PHE A 105 7.37 -6.18 6.45
CA PHE A 105 6.12 -6.86 6.68
C PHE A 105 4.96 -5.89 6.75
N GLY A 106 3.81 -6.32 6.25
CA GLY A 106 2.56 -5.60 6.35
C GLY A 106 1.39 -6.50 6.71
N ALA A 107 0.23 -5.88 6.89
CA ALA A 107 -1.02 -6.59 7.12
C ALA A 107 -1.98 -6.37 5.95
N GLY A 108 -2.56 -7.47 5.46
CA GLY A 108 -3.49 -7.46 4.34
C GLY A 108 -4.95 -7.67 4.77
N THR A 109 -5.89 -7.16 3.97
CA THR A 109 -7.35 -7.21 4.28
C THR A 109 -7.69 -6.56 5.61
N VAL A 110 -7.08 -5.41 5.89
CA VAL A 110 -7.41 -4.59 7.08
C VAL A 110 -8.70 -3.84 6.78
N LEU A 111 -9.77 -4.06 7.54
CA LEU A 111 -11.09 -3.49 7.23
C LEU A 111 -11.58 -2.45 8.25
N GLN A 112 -10.87 -2.30 9.37
CA GLN A 112 -11.26 -1.41 10.46
C GLN A 112 -10.04 -0.84 11.18
N ALA A 113 -10.21 0.33 11.81
CA ALA A 113 -9.13 1.03 12.50
C ALA A 113 -8.49 0.23 13.65
N LYS A 114 -9.26 -0.66 14.30
CA LYS A 114 -8.72 -1.55 15.35
C LYS A 114 -7.64 -2.47 14.78
N ASP A 115 -7.93 -3.16 13.68
CA ASP A 115 -6.98 -4.09 13.05
C ASP A 115 -5.76 -3.36 12.50
N ALA A 116 -5.94 -2.13 12.00
CA ALA A 116 -4.82 -1.27 11.60
C ALA A 116 -3.88 -1.00 12.78
N LYS A 117 -4.42 -0.61 13.94
CA LYS A 117 -3.65 -0.36 15.17
C LYS A 117 -2.95 -1.63 15.65
N ASP A 118 -3.63 -2.76 15.67
CA ASP A 118 -3.07 -4.04 16.13
C ASP A 118 -1.97 -4.57 15.19
N SER A 119 -2.11 -4.31 13.88
CA SER A 119 -1.08 -4.59 12.88
C SER A 119 0.18 -3.74 13.10
N ILE A 120 0.02 -2.42 13.27
CA ILE A 120 1.13 -1.49 13.53
C ILE A 120 1.86 -1.88 14.82
N LYS A 121 1.12 -2.17 15.91
CA LYS A 121 1.70 -2.66 17.17
C LYS A 121 2.48 -3.96 17.04
N SER A 122 2.15 -4.77 16.03
CA SER A 122 2.84 -6.02 15.72
C SER A 122 4.01 -5.83 14.76
N GLY A 123 4.30 -4.59 14.35
CA GLY A 123 5.43 -4.23 13.51
C GLY A 123 5.12 -4.10 12.01
N ALA A 124 3.85 -4.07 11.61
CA ALA A 124 3.49 -3.79 10.21
C ALA A 124 4.02 -2.41 9.79
N LYS A 125 4.82 -2.38 8.72
CA LYS A 125 5.28 -1.14 8.07
C LYS A 125 4.29 -0.63 7.01
N PHE A 126 3.41 -1.50 6.53
CA PHE A 126 2.33 -1.14 5.62
C PHE A 126 1.04 -1.92 5.90
N LEU A 127 -0.08 -1.37 5.47
CA LEU A 127 -1.43 -1.92 5.63
C LEU A 127 -2.13 -1.92 4.28
N MET A 128 -2.87 -2.97 3.98
CA MET A 128 -3.58 -3.11 2.71
C MET A 128 -5.04 -3.51 2.92
N SER A 129 -5.93 -2.87 2.17
CA SER A 129 -7.36 -3.16 2.17
C SER A 129 -7.84 -3.56 0.77
N PRO A 130 -8.92 -4.35 0.64
CA PRO A 130 -9.53 -4.64 -0.65
C PRO A 130 -10.30 -3.43 -1.22
N ALA A 131 -10.66 -2.46 -0.38
CA ALA A 131 -11.33 -1.21 -0.75
C ALA A 131 -10.68 -0.03 0.00
N THR A 132 -11.11 1.20 -0.29
CA THR A 132 -10.67 2.37 0.48
C THR A 132 -11.44 2.43 1.81
N VAL A 133 -10.72 2.31 2.93
CA VAL A 133 -11.30 2.48 4.27
C VAL A 133 -10.87 3.84 4.80
N MET A 134 -11.77 4.82 4.74
CA MET A 134 -11.47 6.23 5.07
C MET A 134 -10.94 6.41 6.49
N ASP A 135 -11.49 5.68 7.46
CA ASP A 135 -11.05 5.73 8.86
C ASP A 135 -9.58 5.31 9.03
N ILE A 136 -9.10 4.38 8.19
CA ILE A 136 -7.70 3.97 8.19
C ILE A 136 -6.86 5.00 7.44
N LEU A 137 -7.31 5.45 6.26
CA LEU A 137 -6.59 6.41 5.43
C LEU A 137 -6.31 7.73 6.15
N VAL A 138 -7.31 8.25 6.89
CA VAL A 138 -7.20 9.49 7.64
C VAL A 138 -6.62 9.25 9.05
N GLY A 139 -6.84 8.07 9.63
CA GLY A 139 -6.47 7.76 11.01
C GLY A 139 -5.05 7.22 11.20
N VAL A 140 -4.39 6.70 10.16
CA VAL A 140 -3.02 6.18 10.25
C VAL A 140 -2.01 7.25 9.86
N SER A 141 -1.08 7.55 10.76
CA SER A 141 0.01 8.48 10.46
C SER A 141 1.03 7.86 9.52
N GLU A 142 1.58 8.66 8.61
CA GLU A 142 2.72 8.25 7.77
C GLU A 142 3.97 7.89 8.59
N ARG A 143 4.04 8.31 9.86
CA ARG A 143 5.11 7.92 10.79
C ARG A 143 4.96 6.50 11.31
N ASP A 144 3.75 5.93 11.24
CA ASP A 144 3.43 4.63 11.82
C ASP A 144 3.41 3.53 10.76
N ALA A 145 2.74 3.77 9.62
CA ALA A 145 2.69 2.82 8.51
C ALA A 145 2.27 3.48 7.19
N LEU A 146 2.59 2.81 6.07
CA LEU A 146 2.00 3.11 4.76
C LEU A 146 0.63 2.45 4.63
N TYR A 147 -0.43 3.21 4.33
CA TYR A 147 -1.72 2.63 3.96
C TYR A 147 -1.89 2.52 2.44
N ILE A 148 -2.29 1.33 1.96
CA ILE A 148 -2.50 0.99 0.55
C ILE A 148 -3.97 0.58 0.36
N PRO A 149 -4.88 1.51 0.05
CA PRO A 149 -6.27 1.18 -0.19
C PRO A 149 -6.46 0.44 -1.51
N GLY A 150 -7.44 -0.46 -1.52
CA GLY A 150 -7.92 -1.09 -2.74
C GLY A 150 -8.89 -0.18 -3.49
N VAL A 151 -8.81 -0.18 -4.81
CA VAL A 151 -9.65 0.62 -5.72
C VAL A 151 -9.95 -0.19 -6.99
N MET A 152 -11.05 0.12 -7.66
CA MET A 152 -11.45 -0.51 -8.91
C MET A 152 -11.69 0.50 -10.04
N THR A 153 -12.22 1.68 -9.73
CA THR A 153 -12.64 2.70 -10.72
C THR A 153 -11.72 3.94 -10.73
N PRO A 154 -11.71 4.73 -11.83
CA PRO A 154 -10.99 6.01 -11.89
C PRO A 154 -11.38 6.97 -10.74
N THR A 155 -12.66 7.02 -10.40
CA THR A 155 -13.20 7.86 -9.34
C THR A 155 -12.66 7.45 -7.98
N GLU A 156 -12.58 6.15 -7.70
CA GLU A 156 -12.01 5.63 -6.45
C GLU A 156 -10.51 5.91 -6.35
N ILE A 157 -9.77 5.77 -7.45
CA ILE A 157 -8.34 6.13 -7.53
C ILE A 157 -8.15 7.61 -7.15
N LEU A 158 -8.90 8.51 -7.80
CA LEU A 158 -8.82 9.94 -7.54
C LEU A 158 -9.25 10.30 -6.11
N SER A 159 -10.32 9.68 -5.62
CA SER A 159 -10.83 9.89 -4.26
C SER A 159 -9.80 9.49 -3.20
N ALA A 160 -9.19 8.31 -3.34
CA ALA A 160 -8.17 7.82 -2.42
C ALA A 160 -6.94 8.74 -2.41
N PHE A 161 -6.50 9.21 -3.57
CA PHE A 161 -5.35 10.13 -3.68
C PHE A 161 -5.63 11.50 -3.08
N ASN A 162 -6.80 12.09 -3.37
CA ASN A 162 -7.22 13.36 -2.77
C ASN A 162 -7.33 13.28 -1.24
N ALA A 163 -7.64 12.10 -0.72
CA ALA A 163 -7.66 11.81 0.71
C ALA A 163 -6.27 11.47 1.30
N GLY A 164 -5.20 11.47 0.50
CA GLY A 164 -3.81 11.34 0.96
C GLY A 164 -3.12 10.00 0.67
N ALA A 165 -3.74 9.08 -0.08
CA ALA A 165 -3.10 7.81 -0.41
C ALA A 165 -1.89 8.01 -1.33
N LYS A 166 -0.72 7.46 -0.95
CA LYS A 166 0.51 7.54 -1.77
C LYS A 166 0.58 6.52 -2.90
N ILE A 167 -0.11 5.40 -2.71
CA ILE A 167 -0.18 4.25 -3.61
C ILE A 167 -1.53 3.58 -3.42
N VAL A 168 -2.08 3.03 -4.49
CA VAL A 168 -3.34 2.28 -4.46
C VAL A 168 -3.16 0.88 -5.02
N LYS A 169 -3.97 -0.09 -4.59
CA LYS A 169 -4.05 -1.42 -5.20
C LYS A 169 -5.25 -1.49 -6.13
N ILE A 170 -5.01 -1.67 -7.42
CA ILE A 170 -6.05 -1.74 -8.43
C ILE A 170 -6.54 -3.19 -8.55
N TRP A 171 -7.83 -3.40 -8.32
CA TRP A 171 -8.52 -4.67 -8.44
C TRP A 171 -9.28 -4.73 -9.76
N LEU A 172 -8.56 -5.02 -10.84
CA LEU A 172 -9.13 -5.18 -12.17
C LEU A 172 -8.61 -6.47 -12.80
N GLY A 173 -9.44 -7.12 -13.62
CA GLY A 173 -8.95 -8.17 -14.53
C GLY A 173 -7.91 -7.60 -15.51
N ASN A 174 -7.00 -8.44 -15.99
CA ASN A 174 -5.83 -8.04 -16.79
C ASN A 174 -6.14 -7.08 -17.96
N THR A 175 -7.33 -7.19 -18.58
CA THR A 175 -7.76 -6.36 -19.70
C THR A 175 -8.06 -4.91 -19.31
N LEU A 176 -8.65 -4.67 -18.13
CA LEU A 176 -9.10 -3.35 -17.70
C LEU A 176 -7.95 -2.51 -17.12
N VAL A 177 -6.90 -3.16 -16.59
CA VAL A 177 -5.70 -2.46 -16.07
C VAL A 177 -5.04 -1.59 -17.15
N LYS A 178 -4.94 -2.07 -18.40
CA LYS A 178 -4.30 -1.32 -19.50
C LYS A 178 -5.03 -0.04 -19.87
N ALA A 179 -6.36 -0.04 -19.82
CA ALA A 179 -7.15 1.16 -20.08
C ALA A 179 -6.98 2.21 -18.98
N HIS A 180 -6.91 1.76 -17.71
CA HIS A 180 -6.68 2.64 -16.57
C HIS A 180 -5.26 3.24 -16.55
N GLN A 181 -4.25 2.50 -17.02
CA GLN A 181 -2.87 3.00 -17.13
C GLN A 181 -2.78 4.29 -17.93
N GLN A 182 -3.58 4.45 -19.00
CA GLN A 182 -3.55 5.64 -19.85
C GLN A 182 -4.09 6.90 -19.15
N LEU A 183 -5.01 6.75 -18.19
CA LEU A 183 -5.66 7.87 -17.50
C LEU A 183 -4.88 8.36 -16.26
N PHE A 184 -4.08 7.49 -15.64
CA PHE A 184 -3.39 7.78 -14.36
C PHE A 184 -1.88 7.61 -14.45
N TYR A 185 -1.29 8.13 -15.54
CA TYR A 185 0.12 8.05 -15.90
C TYR A 185 1.11 8.64 -14.87
N GLN A 186 0.66 9.17 -13.74
CA GLN A 186 1.51 9.83 -12.73
C GLN A 186 1.44 9.19 -11.35
N MET A 187 0.66 8.12 -11.16
CA MET A 187 0.37 7.56 -9.83
C MET A 187 0.98 6.17 -9.62
N PRO A 188 1.68 5.90 -8.51
CA PRO A 188 2.12 4.55 -8.15
C PRO A 188 0.91 3.65 -7.84
N TYR A 189 0.94 2.40 -8.32
CA TYR A 189 -0.10 1.42 -7.99
C TYR A 189 0.43 -0.02 -7.94
N LEU A 190 -0.35 -0.88 -7.29
CA LEU A 190 -0.18 -2.34 -7.28
C LEU A 190 -1.27 -3.01 -8.11
N THR A 191 -0.94 -4.10 -8.80
CA THR A 191 -1.92 -5.02 -9.40
C THR A 191 -1.68 -6.44 -8.91
N LYS A 192 -2.73 -7.25 -8.87
CA LYS A 192 -2.60 -8.68 -8.57
C LYS A 192 -2.08 -9.39 -9.82
N ARG A 193 -0.99 -10.16 -9.69
CA ARG A 193 -0.60 -11.17 -10.69
C ARG A 193 -1.17 -12.53 -10.24
N GLN A 194 -1.80 -13.23 -11.18
CA GLN A 194 -2.19 -14.63 -11.02
C GLN A 194 -0.97 -15.52 -11.20
#